data_AF-A0A2E4Y2F7-F1
#
_entry.id   AF-A0A2E4Y2F7-F1
#
_cell.length_a   1.000
_cell.length_b   1.000
_cell.length_c   1.000
_cell.angle_alpha   90.00
_cell.angle_beta   90.00
_cell.angle_gamma   90.00
#
_symmetry.space_group_name_H-M   'P 1'
#
loop_
_entity.id
_entity.type
_entity.pdbx_description
1 polymer ?
#
loop_
_entity_poly.entity_id
_entity_poly.type
_entity_poly.pdbx_seq_one_letter_code
_entity_poly.pdbx_strand_id
1 'polypeptide(L)'
;MMKYLAFLFVIFSFQSLAHVKMGIYQGQTPDNEACEVEIKEKWYTENFKHPLNERVEVYFELAKSHFTLVHPPTYILEKERVFFNHDILAQTISTKVGANAFILHMIHRPDKKGPESFQYIQDNWRDPSKNEVLNCNNLKFMGPKKEL
;
A
#
# COMPACT_ATOMS: atom_id res chain seq x y z
N MET A 1 -14.72 -8.06 56.96
CA MET A 1 -14.99 -7.11 55.85
C MET A 1 -13.95 -7.31 54.77
N MET A 2 -14.34 -7.97 53.67
CA MET A 2 -13.44 -8.36 52.57
C MET A 2 -13.24 -7.15 51.64
N LYS A 3 -12.02 -6.61 51.60
CA LYS A 3 -11.63 -5.54 50.66
C LYS A 3 -11.24 -6.19 49.33
N TYR A 4 -12.15 -6.15 48.37
CA TYR A 4 -11.85 -6.47 46.98
C TYR A 4 -11.07 -5.32 46.36
N LEU A 5 -9.76 -5.48 46.19
CA LEU A 5 -8.92 -4.54 45.45
C LEU A 5 -8.98 -4.94 43.98
N ALA A 6 -9.80 -4.21 43.21
CA ALA A 6 -10.02 -4.44 41.79
C ALA A 6 -8.72 -4.25 40.99
N PHE A 7 -8.26 -5.33 40.35
CA PHE A 7 -7.14 -5.34 39.43
C PHE A 7 -7.60 -4.70 38.11
N LEU A 8 -7.34 -3.40 37.93
CA LEU A 8 -7.63 -2.66 36.71
C LEU A 8 -6.59 -3.03 35.65
N PHE A 9 -6.76 -4.19 35.01
CA PHE A 9 -6.01 -4.61 33.84
C PHE A 9 -6.47 -3.74 32.66
N VAL A 10 -5.90 -2.53 32.52
CA VAL A 10 -6.08 -1.72 31.31
C VAL A 10 -5.27 -2.38 30.21
N ILE A 11 -5.91 -3.35 29.54
CA ILE A 11 -5.40 -3.94 28.30
C ILE A 11 -5.51 -2.84 27.24
N PHE A 12 -4.46 -2.01 27.12
CA PHE A 12 -4.25 -1.20 25.93
C PHE A 12 -4.10 -2.17 24.75
N SER A 13 -5.23 -2.50 24.16
CA SER A 13 -5.32 -3.23 22.92
C SER A 13 -4.82 -2.28 21.83
N PHE A 14 -3.50 -2.16 21.69
CA PHE A 14 -2.91 -1.57 20.51
C PHE A 14 -3.39 -2.43 19.35
N GLN A 15 -4.46 -1.99 18.68
CA GLN A 15 -4.90 -2.61 17.46
C GLN A 15 -3.72 -2.50 16.50
N SER A 16 -3.11 -3.65 16.27
CA SER A 16 -2.08 -3.88 15.28
C SER A 16 -2.58 -3.30 13.95
N LEU A 17 -2.14 -2.08 13.62
CA LEU A 17 -2.26 -1.46 12.31
C LEU A 17 -1.30 -2.17 11.35
N ALA A 18 -1.48 -3.48 11.19
CA ALA A 18 -0.74 -4.29 10.25
C ALA A 18 -1.47 -4.26 8.91
N HIS A 19 -1.36 -3.16 8.16
CA HIS A 19 -1.95 -3.11 6.82
C HIS A 19 -0.99 -3.68 5.77
N VAL A 20 0.31 -3.37 5.81
CA VAL A 20 1.33 -3.93 4.90
C VAL A 20 2.51 -4.53 5.69
N LYS A 21 2.91 -5.76 5.37
CA LYS A 21 4.14 -6.39 5.88
C LYS A 21 5.32 -6.10 4.95
N MET A 22 6.49 -5.79 5.49
CA MET A 22 7.73 -5.65 4.72
C MET A 22 8.19 -7.01 4.21
N GLY A 23 8.70 -7.07 2.99
CA GLY A 23 9.17 -8.28 2.33
C GLY A 23 8.64 -8.44 0.91
N ILE A 24 8.75 -9.67 0.40
CA ILE A 24 8.44 -10.02 -0.98
C ILE A 24 6.99 -10.47 -1.10
N TYR A 25 6.31 -9.96 -2.12
CA TYR A 25 5.00 -10.42 -2.56
C TYR A 25 5.11 -10.94 -3.99
N GLN A 26 4.62 -12.15 -4.22
CA GLN A 26 4.57 -12.74 -5.56
C GLN A 26 3.13 -12.86 -6.02
N GLY A 27 2.94 -12.61 -7.31
CA GLY A 27 1.65 -12.65 -7.98
C GLY A 27 1.79 -13.12 -9.43
N GLN A 28 0.78 -12.79 -10.24
CA GLN A 28 0.76 -13.10 -11.66
C GLN A 28 0.30 -11.91 -12.51
N THR A 29 0.86 -11.75 -13.69
CA THR A 29 0.37 -10.82 -14.71
C THR A 29 -0.95 -11.33 -15.31
N PRO A 30 -1.68 -10.50 -16.10
CA PRO A 30 -2.87 -10.96 -16.83
C PRO A 30 -2.59 -12.16 -17.77
N ASP A 31 -1.35 -12.29 -18.25
CA ASP A 31 -0.90 -13.39 -19.11
C ASP A 31 -0.39 -14.61 -18.32
N ASN A 32 -0.61 -14.64 -17.00
CA ASN A 32 -0.17 -15.68 -16.05
C ASN A 32 1.35 -15.81 -15.84
N GLU A 33 2.12 -14.81 -16.25
CA GLU A 33 3.55 -14.76 -15.92
C GLU A 33 3.76 -14.39 -14.46
N ALA A 34 4.77 -14.96 -13.81
CA ALA A 34 5.10 -14.60 -12.43
C ALA A 34 5.56 -13.13 -12.35
N CYS A 35 5.18 -12.43 -11.29
CA CYS A 35 5.61 -11.07 -11.03
C CYS A 35 5.87 -10.85 -9.54
N GLU A 36 6.75 -9.92 -9.23
CA GLU A 36 7.19 -9.63 -7.87
C GLU A 36 7.06 -8.15 -7.50
N VAL A 37 6.59 -7.92 -6.27
CA VAL A 37 6.52 -6.61 -5.62
C VAL A 37 7.20 -6.74 -4.26
N GLU A 38 8.22 -5.92 -4.02
CA GLU A 38 8.93 -5.87 -2.75
C GLU A 38 8.50 -4.64 -1.96
N ILE A 39 8.01 -4.85 -0.75
CA ILE A 39 7.79 -3.78 0.23
C ILE A 39 9.04 -3.65 1.07
N LYS A 40 9.82 -2.59 0.84
CA LYS A 40 11.13 -2.39 1.47
C LYS A 40 11.03 -1.81 2.86
N GLU A 41 10.37 -0.68 2.98
CA GLU A 41 10.31 0.09 4.21
C GLU A 41 8.91 0.65 4.42
N LYS A 42 8.54 0.83 5.69
CA LYS A 42 7.35 1.58 6.09
C LYS A 42 7.71 2.56 7.19
N TRP A 43 7.32 3.82 7.03
CA TRP A 43 7.49 4.87 8.03
C TRP A 43 6.28 5.80 8.09
N TYR A 44 6.26 6.66 9.12
CA TYR A 44 5.28 7.73 9.25
C TYR A 44 5.98 9.07 9.20
N THR A 45 5.48 10.00 8.36
CA THR A 45 6.03 11.36 8.31
C THR A 45 5.92 12.02 9.69
N GLU A 46 7.00 12.66 10.14
CA GLU A 46 7.12 13.30 11.46
C GLU A 46 6.87 12.37 12.66
N ASN A 47 7.01 11.05 12.46
CA ASN A 47 6.67 10.03 13.47
C ASN A 47 5.21 10.08 13.96
N PHE A 48 4.33 10.79 13.26
CA PHE A 48 2.91 10.88 13.62
C PHE A 48 2.12 9.72 13.01
N LYS A 49 1.71 8.78 13.88
CA LYS A 49 1.00 7.55 13.49
C LYS A 49 -0.44 7.84 13.05
N HIS A 50 -0.58 8.26 11.81
CA HIS A 50 -1.85 8.45 11.14
C HIS A 50 -1.76 7.86 9.71
N PRO A 51 -2.79 7.19 9.18
CA PRO A 51 -2.71 6.57 7.83
C PRO A 51 -2.35 7.54 6.70
N LEU A 52 -2.84 8.78 6.73
CA LEU A 52 -2.41 9.81 5.77
C LEU A 52 -0.90 10.16 5.85
N ASN A 53 -0.24 9.85 6.97
CA ASN A 53 1.19 10.04 7.17
C ASN A 53 2.00 8.76 6.92
N GLU A 54 1.34 7.62 6.69
CA GLU A 54 2.00 6.38 6.32
C GLU A 54 2.66 6.53 4.95
N ARG A 55 3.90 6.05 4.87
CA ARG A 55 4.73 5.98 3.68
C ARG A 55 5.22 4.56 3.54
N VAL A 56 5.10 4.00 2.35
CA VAL A 56 5.54 2.64 2.05
C VAL A 56 6.46 2.69 0.84
N GLU A 57 7.74 2.35 1.03
CA GLU A 57 8.66 2.17 -0.09
C GLU A 57 8.45 0.81 -0.72
N VAL A 58 8.28 0.82 -2.05
CA VAL A 58 8.00 -0.34 -2.86
C VAL A 58 8.96 -0.39 -4.03
N TYR A 59 9.38 -1.60 -4.39
CA TYR A 59 10.02 -1.92 -5.65
C TYR A 59 9.10 -2.84 -6.46
N PHE A 60 8.86 -2.49 -7.72
CA PHE A 60 8.10 -3.34 -8.63
C PHE A 60 8.99 -3.80 -9.78
N GLU A 61 9.18 -5.12 -9.87
CA GLU A 61 10.13 -5.74 -10.78
C GLU A 61 9.81 -5.42 -12.25
N LEU A 62 8.54 -5.51 -12.65
CA LEU A 62 8.13 -5.29 -14.05
C LEU A 62 8.44 -3.86 -14.52
N ALA A 63 8.27 -2.86 -13.65
CA ALA A 63 8.58 -1.46 -13.94
C ALA A 63 10.04 -1.08 -13.59
N LYS A 64 10.82 -2.00 -13.00
CA LYS A 64 12.20 -1.79 -12.52
C LYS A 64 12.39 -0.50 -11.73
N SER A 65 11.41 -0.14 -10.91
CA SER A 65 11.32 1.19 -10.29
C SER A 65 11.05 1.13 -8.79
N HIS A 66 11.60 2.10 -8.06
CA HIS A 66 11.32 2.36 -6.66
C HIS A 66 10.39 3.55 -6.50
N PHE A 67 9.47 3.47 -5.55
CA PHE A 67 8.52 4.55 -5.28
C PHE A 67 7.97 4.46 -3.86
N THR A 68 7.62 5.62 -3.33
CA THR A 68 6.93 5.74 -2.04
C THR A 68 5.45 5.92 -2.27
N LEU A 69 4.65 4.97 -1.78
CA LEU A 69 3.20 5.01 -1.85
C LEU A 69 2.62 5.60 -0.56
N VAL A 70 1.48 6.27 -0.70
CA VAL A 70 0.73 6.88 0.40
C VAL A 70 -0.75 6.58 0.26
N HIS A 71 -1.52 6.69 1.35
CA HIS A 71 -2.96 6.66 1.23
C HIS A 71 -3.48 7.93 0.53
N PRO A 72 -4.21 7.82 -0.60
CA PRO A 72 -4.80 8.99 -1.24
C PRO A 72 -5.81 9.68 -0.30
N PRO A 73 -5.73 11.02 -0.15
CA PRO A 73 -6.74 11.75 0.60
C PRO A 73 -8.07 11.71 -0.15
N THR A 74 -9.18 11.69 0.59
CA THR A 74 -10.53 11.79 0.05
C THR A 74 -11.29 12.89 0.77
N TYR A 75 -12.00 13.70 0.00
CA TYR A 75 -12.74 14.87 0.48
C TYR A 75 -14.21 14.68 0.12
N ILE A 76 -15.11 14.84 1.10
CA ILE A 76 -16.55 14.95 0.87
C ILE A 76 -16.96 16.35 1.28
N LEU A 77 -17.09 17.24 0.30
CA LEU A 77 -17.30 18.67 0.52
C LEU A 77 -18.63 18.94 1.23
N GLU A 78 -19.70 18.23 0.87
CA GLU A 78 -21.03 18.45 1.47
C GLU A 78 -21.09 18.04 2.95
N LYS A 79 -20.13 17.23 3.39
CA LYS A 79 -20.01 16.76 4.79
C LYS A 79 -18.84 17.39 5.52
N GLU A 80 -18.13 18.33 4.89
CA GLU A 80 -16.93 18.98 5.42
C GLU A 80 -15.91 17.97 5.98
N ARG A 81 -15.80 16.80 5.33
CA ARG A 81 -15.05 15.66 5.87
C ARG A 81 -13.86 15.33 4.99
N VAL A 82 -12.72 15.12 5.65
CA VAL A 82 -11.50 14.56 5.06
C VAL A 82 -11.23 13.19 5.66
N PHE A 83 -10.90 12.23 4.83
CA PHE A 83 -10.47 10.89 5.23
C PHE A 83 -9.49 10.34 4.17
N PHE A 84 -9.23 9.05 4.22
CA PHE A 84 -8.28 8.38 3.33
C PHE A 84 -8.87 7.11 2.75
N ASN A 85 -8.40 6.71 1.57
CA ASN A 85 -8.79 5.43 0.99
C ASN A 85 -8.04 4.30 1.73
N HIS A 86 -8.77 3.49 2.48
CA HIS A 86 -8.20 2.36 3.23
C HIS A 86 -7.65 1.26 2.31
N ASP A 87 -8.21 1.11 1.11
CA ASP A 87 -7.95 -0.01 0.21
C ASP A 87 -6.88 0.30 -0.84
N ILE A 88 -6.34 1.53 -0.86
CA ILE A 88 -5.38 1.97 -1.87
C ILE A 88 -4.22 2.70 -1.20
N LEU A 89 -3.01 2.29 -1.59
CA LEU A 89 -1.79 3.08 -1.48
C LEU A 89 -1.35 3.45 -2.89
N ALA A 90 -1.12 4.73 -3.17
CA ALA A 90 -0.77 5.17 -4.51
C ALA A 90 0.26 6.30 -4.52
N GLN A 91 0.86 6.52 -5.68
CA GLN A 91 1.68 7.67 -5.99
C GLN A 91 1.57 8.01 -7.48
N THR A 92 1.59 9.30 -7.79
CA THR A 92 1.62 9.79 -9.18
C THR A 92 2.83 10.69 -9.37
N ILE A 93 3.58 10.46 -10.45
CA ILE A 93 4.79 11.22 -10.79
C ILE A 93 4.64 11.76 -12.21
N SER A 94 4.75 13.08 -12.37
CA SER A 94 4.75 13.71 -13.70
C SER A 94 6.01 13.34 -14.48
N THR A 95 5.87 13.18 -15.80
CA THR A 95 6.97 13.01 -16.75
C THR A 95 6.97 14.14 -17.77
N LYS A 96 7.98 14.21 -18.64
CA LYS A 96 8.02 15.23 -19.71
C LYS A 96 6.86 15.12 -20.71
N VAL A 97 6.20 13.96 -20.76
CA VAL A 97 5.18 13.63 -21.77
C VAL A 97 3.86 13.17 -21.14
N GLY A 98 3.72 13.22 -19.81
CA GLY A 98 2.50 12.85 -19.09
C GLY A 98 2.76 12.49 -17.65
N ALA A 99 2.32 11.33 -17.21
CA ALA A 99 2.43 10.91 -15.82
C ALA A 99 2.52 9.40 -15.68
N ASN A 100 3.17 8.96 -14.60
CA ASN A 100 3.19 7.58 -14.16
C ASN A 100 2.40 7.47 -12.85
N ALA A 101 1.50 6.49 -12.75
CA ALA A 101 0.83 6.15 -11.51
C ALA A 101 1.28 4.75 -11.04
N PHE A 102 1.42 4.62 -9.73
CA PHE A 102 1.80 3.41 -9.02
C PHE A 102 0.73 3.15 -7.97
N ILE A 103 0.08 1.99 -8.02
CA ILE A 103 -1.11 1.72 -7.21
C ILE A 103 -1.00 0.33 -6.61
N LEU A 104 -0.99 0.27 -5.28
CA LEU A 104 -1.09 -0.97 -4.51
C LEU A 104 -2.50 -1.06 -3.94
N HIS A 105 -3.23 -2.07 -4.39
CA HIS A 105 -4.56 -2.39 -3.88
C HIS A 105 -4.44 -3.31 -2.68
N MET A 106 -5.19 -2.97 -1.64
CA MET A 106 -5.26 -3.68 -0.37
C MET A 106 -6.62 -4.34 -0.25
N ILE A 107 -6.66 -5.54 0.32
CA ILE A 107 -7.90 -6.22 0.68
C ILE A 107 -8.08 -6.23 2.20
N HIS A 108 -9.30 -6.00 2.67
CA HIS A 108 -9.68 -5.99 4.08
C HIS A 108 -10.87 -6.91 4.37
N ARG A 109 -10.70 -8.22 4.15
CA ARG A 109 -11.71 -9.23 4.50
C ARG A 109 -11.36 -9.97 5.79
N PRO A 110 -12.32 -10.65 6.44
CA PRO A 110 -12.06 -11.43 7.64
C PRO A 110 -10.99 -12.52 7.45
N ASP A 111 -10.91 -13.10 6.26
CA ASP A 111 -10.01 -14.19 5.87
C ASP A 111 -8.66 -13.71 5.31
N LYS A 112 -8.59 -12.48 4.78
CA LYS A 112 -7.41 -11.94 4.10
C LYS A 112 -7.29 -10.44 4.32
N LYS A 113 -6.13 -10.03 4.84
CA LYS A 113 -5.71 -8.62 4.96
C LYS A 113 -4.32 -8.42 4.37
N GLY A 114 -4.17 -7.40 3.51
CA GLY A 114 -2.88 -7.03 2.92
C GLY A 114 -2.95 -6.72 1.43
N PRO A 115 -1.79 -6.60 0.76
CA PRO A 115 -1.71 -6.41 -0.68
C PRO A 115 -2.46 -7.48 -1.47
N GLU A 116 -3.24 -7.07 -2.46
CA GLU A 116 -3.96 -7.93 -3.40
C GLU A 116 -3.42 -7.82 -4.83
N SER A 117 -3.18 -6.59 -5.29
CA SER A 117 -2.62 -6.34 -6.60
C SER A 117 -1.76 -5.07 -6.60
N PHE A 118 -0.89 -4.99 -7.60
CA PHE A 118 -0.08 -3.83 -7.87
C PHE A 118 -0.24 -3.44 -9.34
N GLN A 119 -0.39 -2.14 -9.61
CA GLN A 119 -0.54 -1.59 -10.95
C GLN A 119 0.46 -0.47 -11.18
N TYR A 120 1.07 -0.47 -12.36
CA TYR A 120 1.78 0.66 -12.92
C TYR A 120 1.03 1.12 -14.16
N ILE A 121 0.79 2.43 -14.26
CA ILE A 121 0.14 3.05 -15.41
C ILE A 121 1.05 4.17 -15.90
N GLN A 122 1.45 4.09 -17.17
CA GLN A 122 2.09 5.18 -17.89
C GLN A 122 1.05 5.83 -18.80
N ASP A 123 0.81 7.12 -18.59
CA ASP A 123 0.03 7.97 -19.48
C ASP A 123 0.94 8.93 -20.24
N ASN A 124 0.83 8.91 -21.57
CA ASN A 124 1.54 9.76 -22.50
C ASN A 124 0.52 10.59 -23.28
N TRP A 125 0.17 11.77 -22.75
CA TRP A 125 -0.83 12.65 -23.37
C TRP A 125 -0.43 13.13 -24.77
N ARG A 126 0.87 13.09 -25.12
CA ARG A 126 1.33 13.48 -26.46
C ARG A 126 1.09 12.39 -27.49
N ASP A 127 1.16 11.12 -27.08
CA ASP A 127 1.00 9.96 -27.94
C ASP A 127 0.37 8.81 -27.16
N PRO A 128 -0.97 8.71 -27.14
CA PRO A 128 -1.69 7.69 -26.39
C PRO A 128 -1.36 6.25 -26.78
N SER A 129 -0.78 6.03 -27.97
CA SER A 129 -0.31 4.69 -28.39
C SER A 129 0.89 4.20 -27.56
N LYS A 130 1.55 5.10 -26.84
CA LYS A 130 2.64 4.82 -25.90
C LYS A 130 2.18 4.71 -24.44
N ASN A 131 0.88 4.68 -24.20
CA ASN A 131 0.35 4.36 -22.87
C ASN A 131 0.65 2.89 -22.55
N GLU A 132 0.98 2.62 -21.29
CA GLU A 132 1.35 1.29 -20.83
C GLU A 132 0.68 1.01 -19.50
N VAL A 133 0.24 -0.23 -19.30
CA VAL A 133 -0.28 -0.69 -18.02
C VAL A 133 0.39 -2.02 -17.68
N LEU A 134 1.07 -2.09 -16.54
CA LEU A 134 1.63 -3.33 -16.00
C LEU A 134 0.86 -3.70 -14.74
N ASN A 135 0.39 -4.95 -14.66
CA ASN A 135 -0.40 -5.44 -13.55
C ASN A 135 0.26 -6.67 -12.93
N CYS A 136 0.26 -6.72 -11.60
CA CYS A 136 0.63 -7.89 -10.83
C CYS A 136 -0.49 -8.22 -9.84
N ASN A 137 -1.24 -9.28 -10.12
CA ASN A 137 -2.46 -9.66 -9.42
C ASN A 137 -2.21 -10.82 -8.46
N ASN A 138 -3.16 -11.06 -7.56
CA ASN A 138 -3.16 -12.19 -6.64
C ASN A 138 -1.90 -12.23 -5.74
N LEU A 139 -1.43 -11.06 -5.30
CA LEU A 139 -0.24 -10.93 -4.46
C LEU A 139 -0.37 -11.78 -3.19
N LYS A 140 0.69 -12.54 -2.90
CA LYS A 140 0.85 -13.37 -1.71
C LYS A 140 2.19 -13.06 -1.07
N PHE A 141 2.18 -12.88 0.25
CA PHE A 141 3.38 -12.64 1.02
C PHE A 141 4.25 -13.90 1.06
N MET A 142 5.49 -13.78 0.58
CA MET A 142 6.45 -14.88 0.51
C MET A 142 7.43 -14.88 1.69
N GLY A 143 7.53 -13.77 2.42
CA GLY A 143 8.41 -13.61 3.56
C GLY A 143 9.27 -12.34 3.47
N PRO A 144 10.04 -12.03 4.52
CA PRO A 144 11.05 -10.98 4.45
C PRO A 144 12.11 -11.34 3.40
N LYS A 145 12.61 -10.34 2.68
CA LYS A 145 13.75 -10.52 1.80
C LYS A 145 14.97 -10.84 2.66
N LYS A 146 15.64 -11.96 2.40
CA LYS A 146 16.91 -12.26 3.06
C LYS A 146 17.96 -11.35 2.44
N GLU A 147 18.60 -10.51 3.24
CA GLU A 147 19.85 -9.87 2.85
C GLU A 147 20.89 -11.00 2.74
N LEU A 148 21.40 -11.21 1.52
CA LEU A 148 22.46 -12.18 1.22
C LEU A 148 23.83 -11.54 1.47
#